data_AF-A0AAV4RGF9-F1
#
_entry.id   AF-A0AAV4RGF9-F1
#
_cell.length_a   1.000
_cell.length_b   1.000
_cell.length_c   1.000
_cell.angle_alpha   90.00
_cell.angle_beta   90.00
_cell.angle_gamma   90.00
#
_symmetry.space_group_name_H-M   'P 1'
#
loop_
_entity.id
_entity.type
_entity.pdbx_description
1 polymer ?
#
loop_
_entity_poly.entity_id
_entity_poly.type
_entity_poly.pdbx_seq_one_letter_code
_entity_poly.pdbx_strand_id
1 'polypeptide(L)'
;MQYPEGYLESLEEKEKAASENASEKKGKKRKNDNSSESKKKRKSAYTLSFEVEQLIQLDKVNKKLWDECLEVVSDGHQDFLKKVENTFLCICCQEVVFNPITTVCCHNICKTCLNRSFKADVFSCPMCRHELQKTCINDTNKNLQKALLSLFPGYDAGR
;
A
#
# COMPACT_ATOMS: atom_id res chain seq x y z
N MET A 1 -25.81 -9.86 -19.34
CA MET A 1 -24.45 -10.42 -19.48
C MET A 1 -24.65 -11.86 -19.94
N GLN A 2 -24.42 -12.16 -21.22
CA GLN A 2 -24.60 -13.52 -21.75
C GLN A 2 -23.27 -14.25 -21.55
N TYR A 3 -23.25 -15.31 -20.75
CA TYR A 3 -22.06 -16.13 -20.59
C TYR A 3 -21.87 -17.04 -21.82
N PRO A 4 -20.63 -17.32 -22.24
CA PRO A 4 -20.35 -18.21 -23.36
C PRO A 4 -20.92 -19.62 -23.15
N GLU A 5 -21.35 -20.25 -24.24
CA GLU A 5 -21.90 -21.61 -24.28
C GLU A 5 -20.83 -22.63 -23.81
N GLY A 6 -21.17 -23.51 -22.87
CA GLY A 6 -20.26 -24.49 -22.25
C GLY A 6 -19.65 -24.10 -20.88
N TYR A 7 -19.88 -22.87 -20.38
CA TYR A 7 -19.39 -22.45 -19.06
C TYR A 7 -19.99 -23.26 -17.90
N LEU A 8 -21.26 -23.65 -17.99
CA LEU A 8 -21.97 -24.38 -16.94
C LEU A 8 -21.51 -25.86 -16.86
N GLU A 9 -21.29 -26.52 -17.99
CA GLU A 9 -20.76 -27.90 -18.03
C GLU A 9 -19.36 -27.99 -17.37
N SER A 10 -18.51 -26.99 -17.62
CA SER A 10 -17.17 -26.91 -17.02
C SER A 10 -17.18 -26.74 -15.50
N LEU A 11 -18.27 -26.22 -14.92
CA LEU A 11 -18.45 -26.10 -13.47
C LEU A 11 -18.94 -27.43 -12.87
N GLU A 12 -19.87 -28.10 -13.54
CA GLU A 12 -20.41 -29.40 -13.10
C GLU A 12 -19.34 -30.52 -13.10
N GLU A 13 -18.42 -30.52 -14.06
CA GLU A 13 -17.30 -31.46 -14.10
C GLU A 13 -16.33 -31.27 -12.91
N LYS A 14 -16.10 -30.01 -12.50
CA LYS A 14 -15.24 -29.68 -11.35
C LYS A 14 -15.87 -30.07 -10.02
N GLU A 15 -17.19 -29.92 -9.88
CA GLU A 15 -17.90 -30.36 -8.67
C GLU A 15 -17.93 -31.88 -8.55
N LYS A 16 -18.13 -32.61 -9.66
CA LYS A 16 -18.09 -34.08 -9.66
C LYS A 16 -16.71 -34.62 -9.25
N ALA A 17 -15.62 -34.05 -9.78
CA ALA A 17 -14.26 -34.43 -9.43
C ALA A 17 -13.89 -34.16 -7.97
N ALA A 18 -14.50 -33.15 -7.33
CA ALA A 18 -14.28 -32.84 -5.92
C ALA A 18 -15.02 -33.82 -4.98
N SER A 19 -16.15 -34.39 -5.43
CA SER A 19 -16.96 -35.30 -4.61
C SER A 19 -16.40 -36.72 -4.50
N GLU A 20 -15.57 -37.17 -5.46
CA GLU A 20 -15.08 -38.55 -5.54
C GLU A 20 -13.82 -38.84 -4.69
N ASN A 21 -13.13 -37.81 -4.17
CA ASN A 21 -11.88 -37.97 -3.41
C ASN A 21 -12.04 -38.02 -1.86
N ALA A 22 -13.26 -38.12 -1.35
CA ALA A 22 -13.55 -37.97 0.09
C ALA A 22 -13.68 -39.28 0.91
N SER A 23 -13.37 -40.46 0.36
CA SER A 23 -13.54 -41.73 1.09
C SER A 23 -12.40 -42.73 0.87
N GLU A 24 -11.87 -43.24 2.00
CA GLU A 24 -10.80 -44.26 2.21
C GLU A 24 -9.43 -43.68 2.62
N LYS A 25 -8.77 -43.98 3.76
CA LYS A 25 -8.84 -45.09 4.73
C LYS A 25 -8.16 -44.69 6.07
N LYS A 26 -8.54 -45.47 7.10
CA LYS A 26 -8.29 -45.32 8.54
C LYS A 26 -7.00 -46.06 8.99
N GLY A 27 -6.11 -45.37 9.73
CA GLY A 27 -5.32 -45.87 10.88
C GLY A 27 -4.09 -46.79 10.69
N LYS A 28 -2.91 -46.33 11.15
CA LYS A 28 -1.95 -47.15 11.93
C LYS A 28 -0.94 -46.30 12.73
N LYS A 29 -0.85 -46.62 14.02
CA LYS A 29 -0.06 -46.00 15.09
C LYS A 29 1.44 -46.31 14.93
N ARG A 30 2.31 -45.29 14.93
CA ARG A 30 3.73 -45.41 15.33
C ARG A 30 4.18 -44.18 16.12
N LYS A 31 4.73 -44.45 17.30
CA LYS A 31 5.29 -43.52 18.27
C LYS A 31 6.72 -43.19 17.83
N ASN A 32 7.10 -41.92 17.72
CA ASN A 32 8.51 -41.53 17.81
C ASN A 32 8.62 -40.10 18.32
N ASP A 33 9.27 -39.96 19.47
CA ASP A 33 9.86 -38.72 19.97
C ASP A 33 10.83 -38.17 18.92
N ASN A 34 10.64 -36.92 18.50
CA ASN A 34 11.79 -36.02 18.39
C ASN A 34 11.34 -34.57 18.37
N SER A 35 11.74 -33.86 19.42
CA SER A 35 11.80 -32.42 19.51
C SER A 35 12.52 -31.82 18.29
N SER A 36 11.84 -30.96 17.54
CA SER A 36 12.50 -29.91 16.78
C SER A 36 11.65 -28.66 16.83
N GLU A 37 11.76 -28.01 17.99
CA GLU A 37 11.57 -26.59 18.20
C GLU A 37 12.14 -25.82 17.00
N SER A 38 11.25 -25.45 16.06
CA SER A 38 11.59 -24.48 15.03
C SER A 38 11.63 -23.14 15.73
N LYS A 39 12.78 -22.86 16.34
CA LYS A 39 13.15 -21.56 16.89
C LYS A 39 12.90 -20.54 15.78
N LYS A 40 11.73 -19.88 15.82
CA LYS A 40 11.51 -18.61 15.13
C LYS A 40 12.63 -17.72 15.64
N LYS A 41 13.68 -17.54 14.82
CA LYS A 41 14.69 -16.51 15.04
C LYS A 41 13.90 -15.23 15.29
N ARG A 42 13.99 -14.70 16.51
CA ARG A 42 13.39 -13.42 16.88
C ARG A 42 14.00 -12.42 15.90
N LYS A 43 13.23 -12.00 14.90
CA LYS A 43 13.62 -10.90 14.03
C LYS A 43 13.89 -9.74 14.99
N SER A 44 15.11 -9.22 15.01
CA SER A 44 15.40 -8.00 15.75
C SER A 44 14.44 -6.94 15.21
N ALA A 45 13.64 -6.35 16.10
CA ALA A 45 12.71 -5.30 15.71
C ALA A 45 13.50 -4.24 14.92
N TYR A 46 13.03 -3.95 13.71
CA TYR A 46 13.63 -2.90 12.91
C TYR A 46 13.30 -1.54 13.53
N THR A 47 14.25 -0.61 13.47
CA THR A 47 14.13 0.76 13.98
C THR A 47 14.52 1.73 12.87
N LEU A 48 13.76 2.81 12.72
CA LEU A 48 14.02 3.84 11.72
C LEU A 48 15.28 4.63 12.07
N SER A 49 15.87 5.30 11.08
CA SER A 49 16.93 6.28 11.36
C SER A 49 16.30 7.51 12.02
N PHE A 50 17.05 8.14 12.92
CA PHE A 50 16.62 9.37 13.60
C PHE A 50 16.21 10.48 12.63
N GLU A 51 16.92 10.61 11.51
CA GLU A 51 16.61 11.60 10.47
C GLU A 51 15.24 11.36 9.83
N VAL A 52 14.93 10.12 9.46
CA VAL A 52 13.64 9.75 8.86
C VAL A 52 12.49 9.99 9.85
N GLU A 53 12.65 9.61 11.12
CA GLU A 53 11.63 9.83 12.15
C GLU A 53 11.32 11.32 12.33
N GLN A 54 12.35 12.18 12.33
CA GLN A 54 12.15 13.62 12.41
C GLN A 54 11.40 14.17 11.19
N LEU A 55 11.76 13.74 9.98
CA LEU A 55 11.08 14.18 8.76
C LEU A 55 9.61 13.78 8.76
N ILE A 56 9.29 12.57 9.22
CA ILE A 56 7.91 12.09 9.38
C ILE A 56 7.14 12.96 10.39
N GLN A 57 7.73 13.26 11.54
CA GLN A 57 7.07 14.08 12.59
C GLN A 57 6.80 15.53 12.15
N LEU A 58 7.62 16.07 11.23
CA LEU A 58 7.39 17.40 10.65
C LEU A 58 6.16 17.46 9.74
N ASP A 59 5.74 16.34 9.14
CA ASP A 59 4.56 16.25 8.29
C ASP A 59 3.27 16.02 9.09
N LYS A 60 2.89 17.05 9.86
CA LYS A 60 1.72 17.01 10.74
C LYS A 60 0.39 16.77 10.00
N VAL A 61 0.30 17.15 8.73
CA VAL A 61 -0.94 17.04 7.95
C VAL A 61 -1.26 15.58 7.65
N ASN A 62 -0.24 14.76 7.41
CA ASN A 62 -0.39 13.32 7.19
C ASN A 62 -0.15 12.49 8.45
N LYS A 63 -0.25 13.08 9.65
CA LYS A 63 0.02 12.37 10.92
C LYS A 63 -0.67 11.01 10.99
N LYS A 64 -1.96 10.95 10.64
CA LYS A 64 -2.73 9.69 10.67
C LYS A 64 -2.15 8.62 9.72
N LEU A 65 -1.80 9.01 8.50
CA LEU A 65 -1.21 8.11 7.51
C LEU A 65 0.18 7.62 7.96
N TRP A 66 0.96 8.50 8.60
CA TRP A 66 2.25 8.15 9.16
C TRP A 66 2.12 7.21 10.37
N ASP A 67 1.18 7.46 11.27
CA ASP A 67 0.89 6.57 12.40
C ASP A 67 0.59 5.14 11.91
N GLU A 68 -0.26 5.00 10.88
CA GLU A 68 -0.57 3.71 10.24
C GLU A 68 0.65 3.06 9.54
N CYS A 69 1.60 3.85 9.05
CA CYS A 69 2.86 3.32 8.50
C CYS A 69 3.81 2.88 9.61
N LEU A 70 3.81 3.56 10.76
CA LEU A 70 4.72 3.27 11.87
C LEU A 70 4.35 1.96 12.61
N GLU A 71 3.09 1.53 12.55
CA GLU A 71 2.65 0.26 13.14
C GLU A 71 3.40 -0.97 12.60
N VAL A 72 3.79 -0.94 11.32
CA VAL A 72 4.49 -2.07 10.66
C VAL A 72 6.02 -1.97 10.73
N VAL A 73 6.58 -0.93 11.37
CA VAL A 73 8.04 -0.76 11.48
C VAL A 73 8.69 -1.98 12.15
N SER A 74 8.02 -2.56 13.16
CA SER A 74 8.52 -3.73 13.87
C SER A 74 8.56 -5.01 13.02
N ASP A 75 7.78 -5.07 11.94
CA ASP A 75 7.70 -6.24 11.05
C ASP A 75 8.93 -6.38 10.14
N GLY A 76 9.56 -5.24 9.84
CA GLY A 76 10.84 -5.14 9.15
C GLY A 76 10.93 -3.94 8.20
N HIS A 77 12.16 -3.58 7.82
CA HIS A 77 12.44 -2.46 6.91
C HIS A 77 11.68 -2.55 5.59
N GLN A 78 11.63 -3.73 4.97
CA GLN A 78 10.98 -3.92 3.66
C GLN A 78 9.45 -3.80 3.76
N ASP A 79 8.86 -4.33 4.83
CA ASP A 79 7.42 -4.24 5.06
C ASP A 79 6.99 -2.79 5.33
N PHE A 80 7.81 -2.05 6.10
CA PHE A 80 7.64 -0.61 6.29
C PHE A 80 7.71 0.17 4.99
N LEU A 81 8.77 -0.01 4.19
CA LEU A 81 8.90 0.70 2.91
C LEU A 81 7.72 0.42 1.98
N LYS A 82 7.30 -0.85 1.87
CA LYS A 82 6.14 -1.24 1.07
C LYS A 82 4.86 -0.58 1.58
N LYS A 83 4.66 -0.48 2.89
CA LYS A 83 3.48 0.21 3.46
C LYS A 83 3.52 1.70 3.11
N VAL A 84 4.66 2.37 3.29
CA VAL A 84 4.82 3.80 2.95
C VAL A 84 4.58 4.03 1.45
N GLU A 85 5.18 3.21 0.59
CA GLU A 85 5.00 3.29 -0.86
C GLU A 85 3.52 3.26 -1.22
N ASN A 86 2.78 2.25 -0.76
CA ASN A 86 1.35 2.11 -1.03
C ASN A 86 0.50 3.26 -0.45
N THR A 87 0.80 3.71 0.78
CA THR A 87 0.08 4.81 1.44
C THR A 87 0.22 6.13 0.67
N PHE A 88 1.37 6.37 0.05
CA PHE A 88 1.69 7.62 -0.65
C PHE A 88 1.75 7.46 -2.18
N LEU A 89 1.05 6.47 -2.73
CA LEU A 89 0.82 6.38 -4.18
C LEU A 89 -0.13 7.49 -4.64
N CYS A 90 0.26 8.18 -5.71
CA CYS A 90 -0.65 9.09 -6.39
C CYS A 90 -1.65 8.30 -7.24
N ILE A 91 -2.94 8.43 -6.96
CA ILE A 91 -4.00 7.75 -7.71
C ILE A 91 -4.02 8.07 -9.21
N CYS A 92 -3.46 9.21 -9.62
CA CYS A 92 -3.46 9.64 -11.02
C CYS A 92 -2.37 8.97 -11.86
N CYS A 93 -1.14 8.84 -11.33
CA CYS A 93 -0.01 8.29 -12.06
C CYS A 93 0.44 6.90 -11.57
N GLN A 94 -0.14 6.41 -10.46
CA GLN A 94 0.16 5.10 -9.85
C GLN A 94 1.62 4.92 -9.42
N GLU A 95 2.31 6.03 -9.14
CA GLU A 95 3.68 6.06 -8.61
C GLU A 95 3.67 6.77 -7.26
N VAL A 96 4.75 6.62 -6.49
CA VAL A 96 4.96 7.42 -5.27
C VAL A 96 4.85 8.91 -5.63
N VAL A 97 4.07 9.62 -4.81
CA VAL A 97 3.71 11.01 -5.05
C VAL A 97 4.95 11.90 -5.10
N PHE A 98 5.07 12.71 -6.15
CA PHE A 98 6.16 13.67 -6.34
C PHE A 98 5.62 15.10 -6.36
N ASN A 99 6.32 16.00 -5.64
CA ASN A 99 5.82 17.34 -5.29
C ASN A 99 4.37 17.27 -4.79
N PRO A 100 4.12 16.56 -3.67
CA PRO A 100 2.77 16.27 -3.21
C PRO A 100 1.99 17.53 -2.84
N ILE A 101 0.74 17.59 -3.28
CA ILE A 101 -0.29 18.45 -2.70
C ILE A 101 -1.09 17.58 -1.73
N THR A 102 -1.07 17.93 -0.44
CA THR A 102 -1.94 17.33 0.56
C THR A 102 -3.23 18.13 0.61
N THR A 103 -4.30 17.56 0.05
CA THR A 103 -5.61 18.21 -0.06
C THR A 103 -6.31 18.34 1.29
N VAL A 104 -7.30 19.26 1.38
CA VAL A 104 -8.12 19.44 2.60
C VAL A 104 -8.90 18.18 3.02
N CYS A 105 -9.15 17.27 2.07
CA CYS A 105 -9.72 15.96 2.32
C CYS A 105 -8.68 14.88 2.66
N CYS A 106 -7.45 15.28 3.03
CA CYS A 106 -6.35 14.41 3.49
C CYS A 106 -5.84 13.38 2.45
N HIS A 107 -5.94 13.68 1.16
CA HIS A 107 -5.35 12.87 0.09
C HIS A 107 -4.13 13.55 -0.53
N ASN A 108 -3.12 12.75 -0.90
CA ASN A 108 -1.85 13.21 -1.48
C ASN A 108 -1.83 12.95 -3.00
N ILE A 109 -1.70 14.01 -3.80
CA ILE A 109 -1.68 13.93 -5.26
C ILE A 109 -0.46 14.71 -5.78
N CYS A 110 0.20 14.22 -6.83
CA CYS A 110 1.33 14.94 -7.44
C CYS A 110 0.84 16.31 -7.94
N LYS A 111 1.61 17.37 -7.68
CA LYS A 111 1.27 18.73 -8.18
C LYS A 111 1.00 18.74 -9.68
N THR A 112 1.80 18.04 -10.47
CA THR A 112 1.64 17.93 -11.92
C THR A 112 0.35 17.22 -12.32
N CYS A 113 -0.03 16.16 -11.61
CA CYS A 113 -1.27 15.41 -11.85
C CYS A 113 -2.50 16.25 -11.50
N LEU A 114 -2.49 16.94 -10.35
CA LEU A 114 -3.59 17.83 -9.97
C LEU A 114 -3.71 19.01 -10.93
N ASN A 115 -2.58 19.56 -11.41
CA ASN A 115 -2.56 20.63 -12.42
C ASN A 115 -3.28 20.22 -13.71
N ARG A 116 -3.01 19.00 -14.20
CA ARG A 116 -3.69 18.47 -15.39
C ARG A 116 -5.21 18.40 -15.20
N SER A 117 -5.68 17.98 -14.02
CA SER A 117 -7.10 17.97 -13.68
C SER A 117 -7.70 19.38 -13.72
N PHE A 118 -7.05 20.35 -13.08
CA PHE A 118 -7.55 21.73 -13.01
C PHE A 118 -7.52 22.43 -14.38
N LYS A 119 -6.56 22.09 -15.26
CA LYS A 119 -6.52 22.57 -16.65
C LYS A 119 -7.67 22.03 -17.51
N ALA A 120 -8.26 20.90 -17.13
CA ALA A 120 -9.44 20.33 -17.76
C ALA A 120 -10.76 20.77 -17.07
N ASP A 121 -10.71 21.85 -16.27
CA ASP A 121 -11.83 22.37 -15.49
C ASP A 121 -12.47 21.36 -14.50
N VAL A 122 -11.69 20.36 -14.06
CA VAL A 122 -12.10 19.40 -13.02
C VAL A 122 -11.45 19.78 -11.69
N PHE A 123 -12.23 20.41 -10.81
CA PHE A 123 -11.79 20.95 -9.51
C PHE A 123 -12.06 20.03 -8.32
N SER A 124 -12.27 18.73 -8.54
CA SER A 124 -12.49 17.75 -7.47
C SER A 124 -11.26 16.89 -7.20
N CYS A 125 -11.14 16.40 -5.97
CA CYS A 125 -10.09 15.48 -5.57
C CYS A 125 -10.16 14.19 -6.40
N PRO A 126 -9.06 13.78 -7.07
CA PRO A 126 -9.05 12.55 -7.86
C PRO A 126 -9.35 11.26 -7.07
N MET A 127 -9.10 11.26 -5.75
CA MET A 127 -9.29 10.09 -4.89
C MET A 127 -10.72 9.95 -4.37
N CYS A 128 -11.31 11.03 -3.84
CA CYS A 128 -12.62 10.98 -3.15
C CYS A 128 -13.68 11.94 -3.69
N ARG A 129 -13.37 12.70 -4.75
CA ARG A 129 -14.28 13.66 -5.40
C ARG A 129 -14.71 14.85 -4.54
N HIS A 130 -14.09 15.07 -3.38
CA HIS A 130 -14.28 16.29 -2.61
C HIS A 130 -13.90 17.53 -3.44
N GLU A 131 -14.70 18.59 -3.40
CA GLU A 131 -14.43 19.84 -4.12
C GLU A 131 -13.18 20.55 -3.58
N LEU A 132 -12.31 21.00 -4.48
CA LEU A 132 -11.04 21.64 -4.15
C LEU A 132 -11.01 23.09 -4.63
N GLN A 133 -10.30 23.92 -3.88
CA GLN A 133 -10.03 25.30 -4.29
C GLN A 133 -8.86 25.34 -5.27
N LYS A 134 -8.94 26.16 -6.33
CA LYS A 134 -7.85 26.29 -7.33
C LYS A 134 -6.51 26.67 -6.71
N THR A 135 -6.53 27.41 -5.60
CA THR A 135 -5.34 27.90 -4.88
C THR A 135 -4.50 26.78 -4.26
N CYS A 136 -5.09 25.63 -3.92
CA CYS A 136 -4.38 24.55 -3.21
C CYS A 136 -3.20 23.97 -4.00
N ILE A 137 -3.17 24.16 -5.32
CA ILE A 137 -2.08 23.67 -6.18
C ILE A 137 -0.72 24.34 -5.91
N ASN A 138 -0.73 25.51 -5.26
CA ASN A 138 0.48 26.25 -4.95
C ASN A 138 1.14 25.76 -3.65
N ASP A 139 0.40 25.05 -2.80
CA ASP A 139 0.82 24.67 -1.45
C ASP A 139 1.37 23.23 -1.44
N THR A 140 2.60 23.07 -1.93
CA THR A 140 3.28 21.77 -1.92
C THR A 140 3.74 21.38 -0.53
N ASN A 141 3.45 20.13 -0.12
CA ASN A 141 3.90 19.57 1.14
C ASN A 141 5.38 19.18 1.07
N LYS A 142 6.25 20.12 1.41
CA LYS A 142 7.71 19.95 1.39
C LYS A 142 8.20 18.93 2.42
N ASN A 143 7.48 18.74 3.52
CA ASN A 143 7.88 17.80 4.57
C ASN A 143 7.68 16.35 4.09
N LEU A 144 6.51 16.07 3.50
CA LEU A 144 6.26 14.78 2.85
C LEU A 144 7.29 14.51 1.74
N GLN A 145 7.58 15.50 0.89
CA GLN A 145 8.58 15.33 -0.17
C GLN A 145 9.96 14.93 0.37
N LYS A 146 10.42 15.59 1.44
CA LYS A 146 11.72 15.28 2.08
C LYS A 146 11.73 13.89 2.70
N ALA A 147 10.66 13.49 3.39
CA ALA A 147 10.55 12.16 3.99
C ALA A 147 10.61 11.07 2.90
N LEU A 148 9.88 11.23 1.80
CA LEU A 148 9.87 10.27 0.70
C LEU A 148 11.22 10.18 -0.02
N LEU A 149 11.93 11.30 -0.20
CA LEU A 149 13.29 11.28 -0.78
C LEU A 149 14.31 10.56 0.10
N SER A 150 14.17 10.69 1.43
CA SER A 150 15.02 9.99 2.39
C SER A 150 14.75 8.47 2.37
N LEU A 151 13.48 8.08 2.23
CA LEU A 151 13.07 6.67 2.20
C LEU A 151 13.29 5.98 0.85
N PHE A 152 13.16 6.71 -0.26
CA PHE A 152 13.26 6.19 -1.62
C PHE A 152 14.23 7.03 -2.46
N PRO A 153 15.55 6.97 -2.24
CA PRO A 153 16.50 7.80 -2.99
C PRO A 153 16.38 7.59 -4.51
N GLY A 154 16.21 8.69 -5.25
CA GLY A 154 16.16 8.68 -6.72
C GLY A 154 14.79 8.37 -7.34
N TYR A 155 13.72 8.19 -6.57
CA TYR A 155 12.36 7.97 -7.11
C TYR A 155 11.81 9.17 -7.90
N ASP A 156 12.44 10.33 -7.73
CA ASP A 156 12.15 11.60 -8.39
C ASP A 156 12.84 11.75 -9.76
N ALA A 157 13.70 10.81 -10.14
CA ALA A 157 14.42 10.86 -11.41
C ALA A 157 13.44 10.90 -12.60
N GLY A 158 13.40 12.06 -13.28
CA GLY A 158 12.58 12.27 -14.48
C GLY A 158 11.10 12.60 -14.23
N ARG A 159 10.71 12.98 -13.00
CA ARG A 159 9.33 13.24 -12.58
C ARG A 159 8.94 14.73 -12.53
#